data_AF-A0A1C9HLL9-F1
#
_entry.id   AF-A0A1C9HLL9-F1
#
_cell.length_a   1.000
_cell.length_b   1.000
_cell.length_c   1.000
_cell.angle_alpha   90.00
_cell.angle_beta   90.00
_cell.angle_gamma   90.00
#
_symmetry.space_group_name_H-M   'P 1'
#
loop_
_entity.id
_entity.type
_entity.pdbx_description
1 polymer ?
#
loop_
_entity_poly.entity_id
_entity_poly.type
_entity_poly.pdbx_seq_one_letter_code
_entity_poly.pdbx_strand_id
1 'polypeptide(L)'
;KMVINALNSGAKVFMADFEDALAPSWENLMKGQVNLRDAVNGTISFRDEARDRVYKLNDRTARLFVRPRGWHLPEAHILIDGEPATGCLVDFGLYFLHNQARFRAAHGGGHGPFFYLPKMEHSREARIWNCVFERAEEFAGIERGSVRGTVLIEMLPAAFQMDEILYELREHSAGLNCGRW
;
A
#
# COMPACT_ATOMS: atom_id res chain seq x y z
N LYS A 1 -14.30 -7.01 7.76
CA LYS A 1 -15.46 -7.14 6.82
C LYS A 1 -15.19 -6.50 5.45
N MET A 2 -14.89 -5.20 5.35
CA MET A 2 -14.72 -4.52 4.05
C MET A 2 -13.60 -5.10 3.18
N VAL A 3 -12.43 -5.40 3.75
CA VAL A 3 -11.31 -6.05 3.03
C VAL A 3 -11.75 -7.34 2.31
N ILE A 4 -12.49 -8.21 3.01
CA ILE A 4 -12.99 -9.48 2.45
C ILE A 4 -13.94 -9.22 1.28
N ASN A 5 -14.91 -8.33 1.46
CA ASN A 5 -15.89 -8.02 0.43
C ASN A 5 -15.23 -7.41 -0.82
N ALA A 6 -14.27 -6.51 -0.63
CA ALA A 6 -13.57 -5.87 -1.74
C ALA A 6 -12.70 -6.86 -2.52
N LEU A 7 -11.97 -7.73 -1.83
CA LEU A 7 -11.19 -8.81 -2.44
C LEU A 7 -12.08 -9.80 -3.21
N ASN A 8 -13.29 -10.06 -2.72
CA ASN A 8 -14.26 -10.97 -3.35
C ASN A 8 -15.18 -10.31 -4.39
N SER A 9 -15.01 -9.01 -4.68
CA SER A 9 -15.96 -8.23 -5.50
C SER A 9 -16.00 -8.59 -6.98
N GLY A 10 -15.02 -9.35 -7.48
CA GLY A 10 -14.82 -9.61 -8.90
C GLY A 10 -13.97 -8.54 -9.62
N ALA A 11 -13.59 -7.47 -8.93
CA ALA A 11 -12.60 -6.50 -9.43
C ALA A 11 -11.25 -7.16 -9.69
N LYS A 12 -10.45 -6.58 -10.59
CA LYS A 12 -9.07 -7.03 -10.84
C LYS A 12 -8.11 -6.62 -9.73
N VAL A 13 -8.33 -5.44 -9.17
CA VAL A 13 -7.51 -4.83 -8.13
C VAL A 13 -8.42 -4.32 -7.02
N PHE A 14 -7.98 -4.50 -5.78
CA PHE A 14 -8.53 -3.84 -4.61
C PHE A 14 -7.44 -2.97 -3.99
N MET A 15 -7.67 -1.66 -3.91
CA MET A 15 -6.82 -0.74 -3.17
C MET A 15 -7.30 -0.68 -1.71
N ALA A 16 -6.55 -1.29 -0.80
CA ALA A 16 -6.74 -1.07 0.63
C ALA A 16 -6.15 0.27 1.03
N ASP A 17 -6.93 1.06 1.76
CA ASP A 17 -6.65 2.48 1.97
C ASP A 17 -6.33 2.79 3.43
N PHE A 18 -5.15 3.36 3.66
CA PHE A 18 -4.75 3.97 4.93
C PHE A 18 -4.83 5.50 4.90
N GLU A 19 -5.34 6.06 3.81
CA GLU A 19 -5.31 7.49 3.51
C GLU A 19 -6.73 8.09 3.55
N ASP A 20 -7.23 8.74 2.49
CA ASP A 20 -8.46 9.55 2.56
C ASP A 20 -9.73 8.83 3.05
N ALA A 21 -9.86 7.51 2.83
CA ALA A 21 -11.03 6.76 3.29
C ALA A 21 -10.89 6.21 4.73
N LEU A 22 -9.81 6.55 5.44
CA LEU A 22 -9.52 6.07 6.78
C LEU A 22 -9.25 7.23 7.74
N ALA A 23 -10.00 7.31 8.84
CA ALA A 23 -9.59 8.12 9.98
C ALA A 23 -8.34 7.48 10.62
N PRO A 24 -7.17 8.15 10.65
CA PRO A 24 -5.89 7.53 10.98
C PRO A 24 -5.65 7.44 12.49
N SER A 25 -6.61 6.87 13.23
CA SER A 25 -6.38 6.49 14.62
C SER A 25 -5.41 5.31 14.69
N TRP A 26 -4.64 5.22 15.78
CA TRP A 26 -3.70 4.10 16.01
C TRP A 26 -4.38 2.74 15.84
N GLU A 27 -5.57 2.59 16.43
CA GLU A 27 -6.34 1.35 16.38
C GLU A 27 -6.75 0.98 14.95
N ASN A 28 -7.19 1.96 14.16
CA ASN A 28 -7.58 1.74 12.76
C ASN A 28 -6.38 1.32 11.90
N LEU A 29 -5.25 2.01 12.05
CA LEU A 29 -4.03 1.72 11.31
C LEU A 29 -3.49 0.33 11.65
N MET A 30 -3.34 0.02 12.94
CA MET A 30 -2.80 -1.28 13.37
C MET A 30 -3.73 -2.44 13.04
N LYS A 31 -5.05 -2.29 13.26
CA LYS A 31 -6.02 -3.32 12.82
C LYS A 31 -6.02 -3.48 11.32
N GLY A 32 -5.86 -2.39 10.56
CA GLY A 32 -5.71 -2.43 9.11
C GLY A 32 -4.51 -3.27 8.70
N GLN A 33 -3.34 -3.05 9.29
CA GLN A 33 -2.13 -3.86 9.03
C GLN A 33 -2.34 -5.34 9.35
N VAL A 34 -2.96 -5.66 10.49
CA VAL A 34 -3.32 -7.05 10.85
C VAL A 34 -4.28 -7.66 9.82
N ASN A 35 -5.32 -6.93 9.42
CA ASN A 35 -6.28 -7.39 8.42
C ASN A 35 -5.59 -7.67 7.08
N LEU A 36 -4.67 -6.82 6.63
CA LEU A 36 -3.96 -7.02 5.37
C LEU A 36 -2.99 -8.20 5.44
N ARG A 37 -2.29 -8.38 6.56
CA ARG A 37 -1.47 -9.56 6.81
C ARG A 37 -2.28 -10.84 6.70
N ASP A 38 -3.41 -10.89 7.39
CA ASP A 38 -4.27 -12.07 7.38
C ASP A 38 -4.90 -12.29 6.00
N ALA A 39 -5.15 -11.21 5.23
CA ALA A 39 -5.63 -11.31 3.86
C ALA A 39 -4.59 -11.91 2.91
N VAL A 40 -3.33 -11.45 2.96
CA VAL A 40 -2.23 -12.01 2.16
C VAL A 40 -1.95 -13.47 2.54
N ASN A 41 -2.11 -13.82 3.81
CA ASN A 41 -1.98 -15.20 4.28
C ASN A 41 -3.15 -16.11 3.88
N GLY A 42 -4.28 -15.54 3.41
CA GLY A 42 -5.49 -16.29 3.10
C GLY A 42 -6.29 -16.70 4.34
N THR A 43 -6.00 -16.12 5.50
CA THR A 43 -6.57 -16.51 6.80
C THR A 43 -7.57 -15.51 7.35
N ILE A 44 -7.72 -14.33 6.74
CA ILE A 44 -8.70 -13.33 7.18
C ILE A 44 -10.12 -13.89 7.16
N SER A 45 -10.85 -13.69 8.25
CA SER A 45 -12.27 -14.03 8.35
C SER A 45 -13.01 -13.03 9.23
N PHE A 46 -14.33 -12.97 9.08
CA PHE A 46 -15.18 -12.13 9.92
C PHE A 46 -16.51 -12.83 10.19
N ARG A 47 -16.89 -12.94 11.46
CA ARG A 47 -18.21 -13.44 11.87
C ARG A 47 -19.12 -12.26 12.21
N ASP A 48 -20.23 -12.15 11.49
CA ASP A 48 -21.33 -11.23 11.77
C ASP A 48 -22.34 -11.97 12.65
N GLU A 49 -22.24 -11.80 13.97
CA GLU A 49 -23.10 -12.50 14.94
C GLU A 49 -24.58 -12.16 14.75
N ALA A 50 -24.89 -10.89 14.45
CA ALA A 50 -26.26 -10.44 14.25
C ALA A 50 -26.96 -11.10 13.06
N ARG A 51 -26.20 -11.54 12.04
CA ARG A 51 -26.73 -12.22 10.85
C ARG A 51 -26.40 -13.71 10.82
N ASP A 52 -25.71 -14.22 11.83
CA ASP A 52 -25.06 -15.53 11.88
C ASP A 52 -24.36 -15.92 10.56
N ARG A 53 -23.54 -14.99 10.04
CA ARG A 53 -22.81 -15.17 8.79
C ARG A 53 -21.30 -15.09 8.99
N VAL A 54 -20.57 -15.99 8.34
CA VAL A 54 -19.09 -15.97 8.30
C VAL A 54 -18.63 -15.56 6.91
N TYR A 55 -17.79 -14.54 6.85
CA TYR A 55 -17.16 -14.03 5.64
C TYR A 55 -15.72 -14.53 5.57
N LYS A 56 -15.31 -15.07 4.42
CA LYS A 56 -13.96 -15.55 4.11
C LYS A 56 -13.60 -15.17 2.67
N LEU A 57 -12.33 -15.26 2.32
CA LEU A 57 -11.87 -15.06 0.95
C LEU A 57 -12.31 -16.20 0.03
N ASN A 58 -12.60 -15.86 -1.22
CA ASN A 58 -12.80 -16.83 -2.29
C ASN A 58 -11.45 -17.41 -2.74
N ASP A 59 -11.47 -18.50 -3.51
CA ASP A 59 -10.25 -19.09 -4.10
C ASP A 59 -9.53 -18.13 -5.06
N ARG A 60 -10.29 -17.24 -5.70
CA ARG A 60 -9.77 -16.18 -6.57
C ARG A 60 -10.26 -14.83 -6.06
N THR A 61 -9.31 -13.97 -5.71
CA THR A 61 -9.55 -12.62 -5.22
C THR A 61 -8.94 -11.57 -6.14
N ALA A 62 -9.39 -10.32 -6.01
CA ALA A 62 -8.70 -9.17 -6.57
C ALA A 62 -7.25 -9.09 -6.07
N ARG A 63 -6.36 -8.51 -6.87
CA ARG A 63 -4.98 -8.23 -6.45
C ARG A 63 -4.96 -7.08 -5.46
N LEU A 64 -4.30 -7.26 -4.32
CA LEU A 64 -4.21 -6.26 -3.27
C LEU A 64 -3.16 -5.20 -3.61
N PHE A 65 -3.58 -3.94 -3.62
CA PHE A 65 -2.74 -2.75 -3.63
C PHE A 65 -2.94 -2.02 -2.32
N VAL A 66 -1.90 -1.37 -1.79
CA VAL A 66 -2.00 -0.59 -0.55
C VAL A 66 -1.72 0.87 -0.84
N ARG A 67 -2.62 1.75 -0.41
CA ARG A 67 -2.42 3.20 -0.41
C ARG A 67 -2.01 3.64 1.00
N PRO A 68 -0.71 3.92 1.25
CA PRO A 68 -0.28 4.51 2.52
C PRO A 68 -0.75 5.96 2.60
N ARG A 69 -0.64 6.56 3.79
CA ARG A 69 -0.78 8.01 3.97
C ARG A 69 0.14 8.81 3.04
N GLY A 70 -0.19 10.07 2.77
CA GLY A 70 0.69 11.01 2.06
C GLY A 70 1.85 11.52 2.91
N TRP A 71 2.87 12.12 2.28
CA TRP A 71 4.10 12.62 2.94
C TRP A 71 3.86 13.62 4.07
N HIS A 72 2.77 14.38 4.01
CA HIS A 72 2.43 15.43 4.97
C HIS A 72 1.84 14.89 6.29
N LEU A 73 1.46 13.60 6.36
CA LEU A 73 0.82 13.03 7.54
C LEU A 73 1.83 12.37 8.49
N PRO A 74 1.87 12.76 9.76
CA PRO A 74 2.70 12.11 10.77
C PRO A 74 2.04 10.83 11.33
N GLU A 75 2.87 9.98 11.93
CA GLU A 75 2.46 8.95 12.88
C GLU A 75 2.87 9.37 14.30
N ALA A 76 1.94 9.98 15.02
CA ALA A 76 2.21 10.57 16.34
C ALA A 76 2.53 9.54 17.45
N HIS A 77 2.21 8.26 17.24
CA HIS A 77 2.40 7.23 18.26
C HIS A 77 3.77 6.56 18.22
N ILE A 78 4.57 6.84 17.19
CA ILE A 78 5.94 6.32 17.03
C ILE A 78 6.88 7.51 16.95
N LEU A 79 7.86 7.56 17.85
CA LEU A 79 8.88 8.60 17.88
C LEU A 79 10.22 8.06 17.37
N ILE A 80 10.87 8.80 16.49
CA ILE A 80 12.23 8.56 16.01
C ILE A 80 13.03 9.81 16.40
N ASP A 81 14.05 9.64 17.24
CA ASP A 81 14.85 10.75 17.77
C ASP A 81 14.01 11.86 18.44
N GLY A 82 12.86 11.49 19.02
CA GLY A 82 11.94 12.39 19.72
C GLY A 82 10.86 13.01 18.83
N GLU A 83 10.93 12.84 17.52
CA GLU A 83 9.96 13.40 16.56
C GLU A 83 8.98 12.34 16.06
N PRO A 84 7.71 12.68 15.78
CA PRO A 84 6.75 11.78 15.15
C PRO A 84 7.30 11.18 13.85
N ALA A 85 7.14 9.87 13.68
CA ALA A 85 7.54 9.19 12.46
C ALA A 85 6.70 9.67 11.26
N THR A 86 7.23 9.53 10.04
CA THR A 86 6.49 9.82 8.81
C THR A 86 5.44 8.73 8.56
N GLY A 87 4.16 9.09 8.51
CA GLY A 87 3.05 8.12 8.47
C GLY A 87 3.11 7.18 7.27
N CYS A 88 3.45 7.69 6.09
CA CYS A 88 3.57 6.88 4.88
C CYS A 88 4.64 5.79 4.98
N LEU A 89 5.74 6.06 5.69
CA LEU A 89 6.84 5.10 5.89
C LEU A 89 6.46 4.02 6.90
N VAL A 90 5.66 4.36 7.91
CA VAL A 90 5.10 3.38 8.85
C VAL A 90 4.12 2.45 8.12
N ASP A 91 3.21 3.03 7.33
CA ASP A 91 2.20 2.25 6.60
C ASP A 91 2.83 1.30 5.56
N PHE A 92 3.75 1.85 4.75
CA PHE A 92 4.54 1.09 3.78
C PHE A 92 5.38 0.02 4.48
N GLY A 93 6.15 0.41 5.49
CA GLY A 93 7.13 -0.45 6.14
C GLY A 93 6.49 -1.65 6.82
N LEU A 94 5.42 -1.44 7.58
CA LEU A 94 4.68 -2.53 8.24
C LEU A 94 4.06 -3.48 7.20
N TYR A 95 3.41 -2.95 6.17
CA TYR A 95 2.81 -3.80 5.14
C TYR A 95 3.88 -4.59 4.39
N PHE A 96 4.94 -3.93 3.92
CA PHE A 96 6.04 -4.58 3.21
C PHE A 96 6.68 -5.69 4.06
N LEU A 97 7.11 -5.36 5.29
CA LEU A 97 7.80 -6.27 6.20
C LEU A 97 7.01 -7.55 6.46
N HIS A 98 5.71 -7.42 6.74
CA HIS A 98 4.87 -8.55 7.10
C HIS A 98 4.38 -9.37 5.91
N ASN A 99 4.38 -8.81 4.70
CA ASN A 99 3.69 -9.42 3.56
C ASN A 99 4.59 -9.81 2.39
N GLN A 100 5.76 -9.18 2.19
CA GLN A 100 6.51 -9.32 0.94
C GLN A 100 6.80 -10.78 0.56
N ALA A 101 7.22 -11.62 1.52
CA ALA A 101 7.61 -12.99 1.23
C ALA A 101 6.41 -13.84 0.79
N ARG A 102 5.32 -13.76 1.55
CA ARG A 102 4.08 -14.51 1.25
C ARG A 102 3.43 -14.02 -0.04
N PHE A 103 3.42 -12.69 -0.23
CA PHE A 103 2.89 -12.06 -1.42
C PHE A 103 3.63 -12.56 -2.67
N ARG A 104 4.96 -12.52 -2.66
CA ARG A 104 5.81 -13.03 -3.76
C ARG A 104 5.55 -14.51 -4.03
N ALA A 105 5.52 -15.34 -2.99
CA ALA A 105 5.25 -16.77 -3.13
C ALA A 105 3.88 -17.05 -3.78
N ALA A 106 2.86 -16.25 -3.46
CA ALA A 106 1.53 -16.37 -4.05
C ALA A 106 1.43 -15.87 -5.50
N HIS A 107 2.37 -15.02 -5.95
CA HIS A 107 2.30 -14.32 -7.25
C HIS A 107 3.46 -14.65 -8.19
N GLY A 108 4.15 -15.79 -8.00
CA GLY A 108 5.17 -16.28 -8.93
C GLY A 108 6.56 -15.65 -8.75
N GLY A 109 6.87 -15.10 -7.57
CA GLY A 109 8.23 -14.71 -7.17
C GLY A 109 8.76 -13.39 -7.77
N GLY A 110 8.33 -13.01 -8.97
CA GLY A 110 8.85 -11.84 -9.70
C GLY A 110 8.27 -10.48 -9.28
N HIS A 111 7.22 -10.44 -8.47
CA HIS A 111 6.61 -9.20 -8.01
C HIS A 111 6.40 -9.20 -6.49
N GLY A 112 6.94 -8.16 -5.85
CA GLY A 112 6.68 -7.78 -4.47
C GLY A 112 5.33 -7.04 -4.31
N PRO A 113 5.06 -6.51 -3.12
CA PRO A 113 3.80 -5.84 -2.83
C PRO A 113 3.57 -4.61 -3.73
N PHE A 114 2.29 -4.37 -4.06
CA PHE A 114 1.86 -3.24 -4.89
C PHE A 114 1.35 -2.09 -4.04
N PHE A 115 1.66 -0.86 -4.47
CA PHE A 115 1.31 0.37 -3.77
C PHE A 115 0.64 1.39 -4.68
N TYR A 116 -0.22 2.21 -4.09
CA TYR A 116 -0.76 3.43 -4.69
C TYR A 116 -0.16 4.63 -3.95
N LEU A 117 0.57 5.51 -4.63
CA LEU A 117 1.32 6.60 -3.99
C LEU A 117 0.54 7.92 -4.14
N PRO A 118 -0.02 8.47 -3.03
CA PRO A 118 -0.91 9.62 -3.09
C PRO A 118 -0.17 10.96 -3.01
N LYS A 119 -0.84 11.99 -3.54
CA LYS A 119 -0.62 13.42 -3.25
C LYS A 119 0.82 13.92 -3.42
N MET A 120 1.62 13.28 -4.28
CA MET A 120 2.92 13.82 -4.63
C MET A 120 2.74 15.11 -5.45
N GLU A 121 3.54 16.13 -5.16
CA GLU A 121 3.54 17.38 -5.91
C GLU A 121 4.71 17.46 -6.90
N HIS A 122 5.83 16.81 -6.59
CA HIS A 122 7.06 16.90 -7.38
C HIS A 122 7.67 15.54 -7.70
N SER A 123 8.33 15.44 -8.86
CA SER A 123 9.12 14.26 -9.26
C SER A 123 10.20 13.88 -8.24
N ARG A 124 10.73 14.85 -7.49
CA ARG A 124 11.68 14.60 -6.39
C ARG A 124 11.09 13.75 -5.28
N GLU A 125 9.78 13.81 -5.03
CA GLU A 125 9.11 12.94 -4.07
C GLU A 125 8.99 11.50 -4.60
N ALA A 126 8.81 11.35 -5.91
CA ALA A 126 8.88 10.04 -6.57
C ALA A 126 10.28 9.42 -6.44
N ARG A 127 11.35 10.24 -6.53
CA ARG A 127 12.71 9.80 -6.23
C ARG A 127 12.87 9.31 -4.79
N ILE A 128 12.27 10.01 -3.81
CA ILE A 128 12.32 9.58 -2.41
C ILE A 128 11.63 8.22 -2.26
N TRP A 129 10.46 8.01 -2.86
CA TRP A 129 9.82 6.69 -2.88
C TRP A 129 10.69 5.62 -3.53
N ASN A 130 11.36 5.93 -4.65
CA ASN A 130 12.28 5.01 -5.29
C ASN A 130 13.40 4.57 -4.33
N CYS A 131 14.01 5.50 -3.60
CA CYS A 131 15.02 5.19 -2.58
C CYS A 131 14.46 4.31 -1.44
N VAL A 132 13.21 4.56 -1.02
CA VAL A 132 12.53 3.74 0.01
C VAL A 132 12.33 2.32 -0.48
N PHE A 133 11.89 2.14 -1.74
CA PHE A 133 11.72 0.82 -2.34
C PHE A 133 13.03 0.07 -2.48
N GLU A 134 14.07 0.71 -3.03
CA GLU A 134 15.40 0.11 -3.15
C GLU A 134 15.95 -0.35 -1.79
N ARG A 135 15.79 0.48 -0.75
CA ARG A 135 16.22 0.13 0.60
C ARG A 135 15.44 -1.05 1.17
N ALA A 136 14.13 -1.09 0.95
CA ALA A 136 13.27 -2.17 1.43
C ALA A 136 13.60 -3.50 0.73
N GLU A 137 13.88 -3.44 -0.57
CA GLU A 137 14.29 -4.60 -1.38
C GLU A 137 15.65 -5.14 -0.96
N GLU A 138 16.63 -4.24 -0.78
CA GLU A 138 17.96 -4.58 -0.24
C GLU A 138 17.83 -5.23 1.14
N PHE A 139 17.06 -4.62 2.04
CA PHE A 139 16.80 -5.16 3.38
C PHE A 139 16.19 -6.57 3.34
N ALA A 140 15.27 -6.81 2.42
CA ALA A 140 14.61 -8.10 2.27
C ALA A 140 15.43 -9.13 1.45
N GLY A 141 16.55 -8.71 0.84
CA GLY A 141 17.35 -9.54 -0.06
C GLY A 141 16.57 -9.98 -1.31
N ILE A 142 15.71 -9.12 -1.84
CA ILE A 142 14.87 -9.42 -3.01
C ILE A 142 15.33 -8.63 -4.24
N GLU A 143 14.88 -9.05 -5.43
CA GLU A 143 15.30 -8.43 -6.69
C GLU A 143 14.82 -6.98 -6.78
N ARG A 144 15.65 -6.11 -7.34
CA ARG A 144 15.32 -4.69 -7.59
C ARG A 144 14.11 -4.57 -8.52
N GLY A 145 13.17 -3.68 -8.20
CA GLY A 145 11.92 -3.57 -8.97
C GLY A 145 10.90 -4.67 -8.64
N SER A 146 11.07 -5.37 -7.52
CA SER A 146 10.04 -6.24 -6.96
C SER A 146 8.85 -5.42 -6.50
N VAL A 147 9.09 -4.36 -5.72
CA VAL A 147 8.06 -3.43 -5.26
C VAL A 147 7.54 -2.63 -6.44
N ARG A 148 6.22 -2.42 -6.50
CA ARG A 148 5.58 -1.72 -7.61
C ARG A 148 4.63 -0.64 -7.11
N GLY A 149 4.74 0.56 -7.66
CA GLY A 149 3.93 1.73 -7.29
C GLY A 149 3.18 2.33 -8.47
N THR A 150 1.87 2.53 -8.32
CA THR A 150 1.06 3.38 -9.20
C THR A 150 0.92 4.76 -8.56
N VAL A 151 1.26 5.82 -9.29
CA VAL A 151 1.22 7.19 -8.75
C VAL A 151 -0.14 7.83 -9.04
N LEU A 152 -0.75 8.45 -8.04
CA LEU A 152 -1.93 9.29 -8.24
C LEU A 152 -1.47 10.68 -8.72
N ILE A 153 -1.87 11.06 -9.93
CA ILE A 153 -1.74 12.42 -10.45
C ILE A 153 -3.00 13.17 -10.02
N GLU A 154 -2.96 13.65 -8.78
CA GLU A 154 -4.08 14.31 -8.09
C GLU A 154 -3.72 15.69 -7.52
N MET A 155 -2.50 16.16 -7.79
CA MET A 155 -2.01 17.49 -7.43
C MET A 155 -1.66 18.27 -8.71
N LEU A 156 -2.06 19.54 -8.78
CA LEU A 156 -1.80 20.39 -9.95
C LEU A 156 -0.31 20.42 -10.35
N PRO A 157 0.67 20.54 -9.43
CA PRO A 157 2.09 20.54 -9.79
C PRO A 157 2.56 19.22 -10.44
N ALA A 158 2.03 18.08 -10.02
CA ALA A 158 2.41 16.77 -10.54
C ALA A 158 1.96 16.55 -11.99
N ALA A 159 0.86 17.20 -12.41
CA ALA A 159 0.41 17.14 -13.80
C ALA A 159 1.43 17.70 -14.80
N PHE A 160 2.34 18.58 -14.36
CA PHE A 160 3.42 19.13 -15.18
C PHE A 160 4.73 18.34 -15.08
N GLN A 161 4.77 17.25 -14.29
CA GLN A 161 5.98 16.47 -14.03
C GLN A 161 5.73 14.96 -14.19
N MET A 162 4.73 14.56 -14.97
CA MET A 162 4.32 13.15 -15.08
C MET A 162 5.42 12.26 -15.66
N ASP A 163 6.16 12.73 -16.65
CA ASP A 163 7.24 11.96 -17.28
C ASP A 163 8.45 11.85 -16.34
N GLU A 164 8.78 12.92 -15.63
CA GLU A 164 9.83 12.91 -14.61
C GLU A 164 9.47 11.99 -13.44
N ILE A 165 8.21 11.99 -12.99
CA ILE A 165 7.73 11.04 -11.97
C ILE A 165 7.92 9.59 -12.44
N LEU A 166 7.53 9.29 -13.69
CA LEU A 166 7.72 7.96 -14.27
C LEU A 166 9.19 7.59 -14.40
N TYR A 167 10.05 8.55 -14.76
CA TYR A 167 11.49 8.35 -14.88
C TYR A 167 12.16 8.05 -13.53
N GLU A 168 11.80 8.80 -12.48
CA GLU A 168 12.32 8.60 -11.13
C GLU A 168 11.90 7.25 -10.54
N LEU A 169 10.72 6.74 -10.91
CA LEU A 169 10.21 5.43 -10.51
C LEU A 169 10.38 4.34 -11.57
N ARG A 170 11.17 4.52 -12.63
CA ARG A 170 11.15 3.65 -13.84
C ARG A 170 11.29 2.15 -13.58
N GLU A 171 12.02 1.75 -12.53
CA GLU A 171 12.20 0.34 -12.16
C GLU A 171 11.05 -0.22 -11.31
N HIS A 172 10.32 0.66 -10.60
CA HIS A 172 9.24 0.33 -9.67
C HIS A 172 7.86 0.79 -10.16
N SER A 173 7.75 1.46 -11.30
CA SER A 173 6.51 2.04 -11.77
C SER A 173 5.52 0.96 -12.23
N ALA A 174 4.26 1.16 -11.86
CA ALA A 174 3.09 0.46 -12.38
C ALA A 174 2.10 1.45 -13.02
N GLY A 175 2.59 2.60 -13.50
CA GLY A 175 1.81 3.61 -14.21
C GLY A 175 1.27 4.74 -13.33
N LEU A 176 0.37 5.52 -13.92
CA LEU A 176 -0.26 6.70 -13.33
C LEU A 176 -1.77 6.51 -13.21
N ASN A 177 -2.40 7.23 -12.29
CA ASN A 177 -3.84 7.24 -12.10
C ASN A 177 -4.37 8.68 -12.00
N CYS A 178 -5.47 8.98 -12.68
CA CYS A 178 -6.14 10.29 -12.59
C CYS A 178 -7.19 10.26 -11.46
N GLY A 179 -7.19 11.30 -10.63
CA GLY A 179 -8.19 11.50 -9.58
C GLY A 179 -9.22 12.58 -9.91
N ARG A 180 -10.40 12.47 -9.30
CA ARG A 180 -11.38 13.56 -9.13
C ARG A 180 -12.12 13.33 -7.82
N TRP A 181 -12.33 14.40 -7.05
CA TRP A 181 -13.11 14.40 -5.81
C TRP A 181 -14.59 14.66 -6.08
#